data_AF-A0A9X0JID2-F1
#
_entry.id   AF-A0A9X0JID2-F1
#
_cell.length_a   1.000
_cell.length_b   1.000
_cell.length_c   1.000
_cell.angle_alpha   90.00
_cell.angle_beta   90.00
_cell.angle_gamma   90.00
#
_symmetry.space_group_name_H-M   'P 1'
#
loop_
_entity.id
_entity.type
_entity.pdbx_description
1 polymer ?
#
loop_
_entity_poly.entity_id
_entity_poly.type
_entity_poly.pdbx_seq_one_letter_code
_entity_poly.pdbx_strand_id
1 'polypeptide(L)'
;MVLGGSRATMSGSTVIGANNGVVIMSGRAGAQSSAASLVVAEGSAVVGEKGSAILVSHGNSADVETRIDIANGSTLKGGNGVILEVENAAIATFNVSASQLEGDVLVQEGSTARLSLNNNASLTGKVTNATSLAIDHSSAWIMQGDSSVNTLTLNGGTVDLQGTTPGFNRLTLGHLEGGGTFAMGTDLAAGEGDFLEVTGTATGNHRLLVQNTGVDPVQANDTHTLVHVASGDAQYSLIGGKVDFGTYAYQLEQNAGEGGTDWSLVKTEELSESSQAVIGLFSAAPTVWYGESATLRTRMGELRNGNDQGGGWMRGYGNKYNMSAGGGVAYQQNQQGITFGADAPLPSSNGQWLVGLLGGYSQSDLDLKQGTRGEVNSYYVGAYSTWLADDGFYVDALIKANRFQNSSDVMMRDGEKSKGDYVNHGVGVSVEAGKHIKLDDQWFVEPFAQVTGLWVGGQDYDLDNDMQASSNQANSLLGKVGTQVGRTFALESGGFVQPYVKVAGAQEFVTANRVTINDNRFSNDLSGSRLEVGTGVAAQLTDVLQVHADLDYMNGRNIEQPWGVNVGLRYNW
;
A
#
# COMPACT_ATOMS: atom_id res chain seq x y z
N MET A 1 9.44 45.94 28.43
CA MET A 1 8.49 46.87 27.77
C MET A 1 9.21 47.57 26.63
N VAL A 2 8.63 47.59 25.44
CA VAL A 2 9.11 48.34 24.27
C VAL A 2 8.10 49.45 24.00
N LEU A 3 8.57 50.69 23.89
CA LEU A 3 7.70 51.85 23.66
C LEU A 3 7.76 52.28 22.19
N GLY A 4 6.68 52.90 21.71
CA GLY A 4 6.63 53.51 20.38
C GLY A 4 7.89 54.33 20.06
N GLY A 5 8.41 54.19 18.85
CA GLY A 5 9.64 54.81 18.36
C GLY A 5 10.93 54.12 18.78
N SER A 6 10.84 52.99 19.50
CA SER A 6 12.02 52.23 19.96
C SER A 6 12.25 50.98 19.12
N ARG A 7 13.52 50.57 19.03
CA ARG A 7 13.93 49.24 18.55
C ARG A 7 14.56 48.45 19.69
N ALA A 8 14.01 47.28 19.97
CA ALA A 8 14.60 46.29 20.87
C ALA A 8 15.16 45.12 20.04
N THR A 9 16.35 44.62 20.40
CA THR A 9 16.98 43.48 19.72
C THR A 9 17.57 42.53 20.76
N MET A 10 17.21 41.27 20.64
CA MET A 10 17.65 40.15 21.46
C MET A 10 18.43 39.18 20.58
N SER A 11 19.60 38.75 21.07
CA SER A 11 20.49 37.82 20.38
C SER A 11 21.08 36.87 21.43
N GLY A 12 20.90 35.56 21.27
CA GLY A 12 21.40 34.55 22.23
C GLY A 12 20.97 34.78 23.68
N SER A 13 19.78 35.35 23.90
CA SER A 13 19.34 35.83 25.21
C SER A 13 17.92 35.39 25.56
N THR A 14 17.64 35.27 26.86
CA THR A 14 16.30 34.95 27.37
C THR A 14 15.71 36.14 28.13
N VAL A 15 14.48 36.53 27.78
CA VAL A 15 13.67 37.50 28.54
C VAL A 15 12.51 36.77 29.18
N ILE A 16 12.33 36.95 30.48
CA ILE A 16 11.25 36.35 31.26
C ILE A 16 10.47 37.48 31.94
N GLY A 17 9.15 37.52 31.70
CA GLY A 17 8.23 38.43 32.35
C GLY A 17 7.21 37.68 33.20
N ALA A 18 7.02 38.11 34.45
CA ALA A 18 6.13 37.45 35.40
C ALA A 18 4.64 37.43 34.98
N ASN A 19 4.24 38.35 34.08
CA ASN A 19 2.96 38.31 33.41
C ASN A 19 3.17 38.02 31.92
N ASN A 20 3.45 39.06 31.13
CA ASN A 20 3.82 38.94 29.72
C ASN A 20 5.34 39.06 29.55
N GLY A 21 5.93 38.34 28.60
CA GLY A 21 7.38 38.37 28.36
C GLY A 21 7.84 39.74 27.85
N VAL A 22 7.29 40.17 26.72
CA VAL A 22 7.47 41.52 26.17
C VAL A 22 6.11 42.18 25.98
N VAL A 23 5.96 43.40 26.50
CA VAL A 23 4.81 44.27 26.23
C VAL A 23 5.28 45.41 25.34
N ILE A 24 4.61 45.60 24.21
CA ILE A 24 4.82 46.67 23.26
C ILE A 24 3.62 47.63 23.33
N MET A 25 3.90 48.89 23.65
CA MET A 25 2.86 49.92 23.82
C MET A 25 3.17 51.15 22.96
N SER A 26 2.13 51.90 22.61
CA SER A 26 2.29 53.17 21.92
C SER A 26 3.02 54.20 22.79
N GLY A 27 3.69 55.14 22.13
CA GLY A 27 4.36 56.27 22.81
C GLY A 27 3.34 57.20 23.47
N ARG A 28 3.84 58.07 24.37
CA ARG A 28 3.00 59.01 25.15
C ARG A 28 2.13 59.89 24.23
N ALA A 29 0.86 60.06 24.59
CA ALA A 29 -0.08 60.92 23.86
C ALA A 29 0.51 62.33 23.60
N GLY A 30 0.57 62.74 22.34
CA GLY A 30 1.11 64.04 21.89
C GLY A 30 2.52 64.00 21.29
N ALA A 31 3.25 62.89 21.38
CA ALA A 31 4.44 62.65 20.56
C ALA A 31 4.03 62.09 19.19
N GLN A 32 4.77 62.40 18.11
CA GLN A 32 4.63 61.70 16.83
C GLN A 32 4.81 60.20 17.11
N SER A 33 3.71 59.44 17.07
CA SER A 33 3.73 58.02 17.34
C SER A 33 4.53 57.35 16.21
N SER A 34 5.67 56.76 16.55
CA SER A 34 6.55 56.08 15.60
C SER A 34 6.52 54.57 15.89
N ALA A 35 6.71 53.77 14.83
CA ALA A 35 6.68 52.32 14.90
C ALA A 35 7.66 51.78 15.96
N ALA A 36 7.19 50.87 16.82
CA ALA A 36 8.07 50.07 17.66
C ALA A 36 8.58 48.87 16.86
N SER A 37 9.80 48.41 17.14
CA SER A 37 10.31 47.15 16.58
C SER A 37 10.94 46.25 17.64
N LEU A 38 10.71 44.96 17.52
CA LEU A 38 11.31 43.90 18.33
C LEU A 38 11.95 42.87 17.40
N VAL A 39 13.22 42.55 17.66
CA VAL A 39 13.94 41.47 16.98
C VAL A 39 14.34 40.44 18.03
N VAL A 40 13.94 39.18 17.85
CA VAL A 40 14.32 38.03 18.68
C VAL A 40 15.07 37.05 17.79
N ALA A 41 16.38 36.98 17.93
CA ALA A 41 17.25 36.25 17.01
C ALA A 41 18.29 35.37 17.73
N GLU A 42 18.97 34.53 16.96
CA GLU A 42 20.12 33.73 17.41
C GLU A 42 19.81 32.86 18.64
N GLY A 43 18.76 32.04 18.55
CA GLY A 43 18.33 31.15 19.64
C GLY A 43 17.81 31.89 20.88
N SER A 44 17.35 33.13 20.74
CA SER A 44 16.77 33.88 21.86
C SER A 44 15.40 33.33 22.27
N ALA A 45 15.02 33.58 23.53
CA ALA A 45 13.74 33.14 24.06
C ALA A 45 12.98 34.29 24.74
N VAL A 46 11.67 34.39 24.50
CA VAL A 46 10.77 35.27 25.24
C VAL A 46 9.72 34.44 25.97
N VAL A 47 9.63 34.63 27.29
CA VAL A 47 8.72 33.88 28.16
C VAL A 47 7.82 34.82 28.93
N GLY A 48 6.51 34.72 28.73
CA GLY A 48 5.51 35.23 29.67
C GLY A 48 5.11 34.11 30.62
N GLU A 49 5.30 34.26 31.93
CA GLU A 49 5.04 33.18 32.88
C GLU A 49 3.55 32.92 33.10
N LYS A 50 2.71 33.95 33.02
CA LYS A 50 1.26 33.85 33.26
C LYS A 50 0.40 34.28 32.08
N GLY A 51 0.89 35.26 31.32
CA GLY A 51 0.24 35.79 30.13
C GLY A 51 1.02 35.46 28.87
N SER A 52 0.80 36.28 27.85
CA SER A 52 1.30 36.07 26.50
C SER A 52 2.83 36.28 26.41
N ALA A 53 3.50 35.57 25.50
CA ALA A 53 4.93 35.80 25.29
C ALA A 53 5.19 37.25 24.85
N ILE A 54 4.41 37.72 23.86
CA ILE A 54 4.43 39.09 23.36
C ILE A 54 2.99 39.64 23.38
N LEU A 55 2.80 40.80 24.01
CA LEU A 55 1.56 41.58 23.99
C LEU A 55 1.80 42.89 23.24
N VAL A 56 1.00 43.18 22.23
CA VAL A 56 0.97 44.48 21.52
C VAL A 56 -0.36 45.17 21.81
N SER A 57 -0.30 46.33 22.47
CA SER A 57 -1.50 47.03 22.95
C SER A 57 -1.29 48.54 22.80
N HIS A 58 -2.07 49.17 21.91
CA HIS A 58 -1.94 50.59 21.57
C HIS A 58 -3.20 51.35 22.00
N GLY A 59 -3.21 52.08 23.11
CA GLY A 59 -4.43 52.76 23.61
C GLY A 59 -5.03 53.83 22.66
N ASN A 60 -5.80 53.40 21.65
CA ASN A 60 -6.48 54.19 20.61
C ASN A 60 -5.57 54.98 19.64
N SER A 61 -4.29 54.62 19.48
CA SER A 61 -3.42 55.19 18.43
C SER A 61 -3.48 54.34 17.16
N ALA A 62 -4.55 54.51 16.38
CA ALA A 62 -4.99 53.60 15.32
C ALA A 62 -4.08 53.43 14.08
N ASP A 63 -2.94 54.14 13.98
CA ASP A 63 -2.16 54.23 12.73
C ASP A 63 -0.68 53.80 12.86
N VAL A 64 -0.27 53.19 13.97
CA VAL A 64 1.14 52.82 14.17
C VAL A 64 1.34 51.32 14.22
N GLU A 65 2.07 50.84 13.21
CA GLU A 65 2.45 49.44 13.06
C GLU A 65 3.68 49.09 13.91
N THR A 66 3.57 48.02 14.67
CA THR A 66 4.67 47.39 15.40
C THR A 66 5.26 46.26 14.57
N ARG A 67 6.58 46.23 14.39
CA ARG A 67 7.26 45.13 13.69
C ARG A 67 7.94 44.17 14.68
N ILE A 68 7.67 42.88 14.54
CA ILE A 68 8.25 41.81 15.35
C ILE A 68 8.90 40.82 14.39
N ASP A 69 10.21 40.61 14.53
CA ASP A 69 10.97 39.64 13.73
C ASP A 69 11.52 38.55 14.67
N ILE A 70 11.11 37.30 14.47
CA ILE A 70 11.57 36.10 15.18
C ILE A 70 12.44 35.28 14.23
N ALA A 71 13.69 35.03 14.59
CA ALA A 71 14.67 34.44 13.66
C ALA A 71 15.61 33.42 14.31
N ASN A 72 16.15 32.53 13.48
CA ASN A 72 17.32 31.69 13.76
C ASN A 72 17.20 30.86 15.05
N GLY A 73 16.21 29.97 15.09
CA GLY A 73 15.99 29.03 16.20
C GLY A 73 15.46 29.69 17.48
N SER A 74 14.90 30.90 17.39
CA SER A 74 14.33 31.60 18.54
C SER A 74 12.99 31.01 18.94
N THR A 75 12.63 31.14 20.22
CA THR A 75 11.40 30.55 20.79
C THR A 75 10.57 31.59 21.54
N LEU A 76 9.26 31.37 21.55
CA LEU A 76 8.31 32.15 22.33
C LEU A 76 7.50 31.19 23.21
N LYS A 77 7.18 31.60 24.44
CA LYS A 77 6.33 30.82 25.34
C LYS A 77 5.42 31.74 26.16
N GLY A 78 4.11 31.61 25.96
CA GLY A 78 3.11 32.23 26.83
C GLY A 78 2.61 31.23 27.86
N GLY A 79 2.53 31.63 29.13
CA GLY A 79 2.00 30.80 30.21
C GLY A 79 0.50 30.55 30.07
N ASN A 80 -0.20 31.40 29.32
CA ASN A 80 -1.60 31.23 28.89
C ASN A 80 -1.74 30.50 27.54
N GLY A 81 -0.65 30.00 26.96
CA GLY A 81 -0.63 29.38 25.63
C GLY A 81 -0.50 30.35 24.46
N VAL A 82 -0.57 31.68 24.67
CA VAL A 82 -0.53 32.68 23.59
C VAL A 82 0.89 33.22 23.40
N ILE A 83 1.44 33.11 22.19
CA ILE A 83 2.76 33.67 21.85
C ILE A 83 2.69 35.11 21.34
N LEU A 84 1.58 35.48 20.71
CA LEU A 84 1.32 36.84 20.25
C LEU A 84 -0.13 37.22 20.54
N GLU A 85 -0.31 38.28 21.32
CA GLU A 85 -1.60 38.90 21.57
C GLU A 85 -1.58 40.33 21.03
N VAL A 86 -2.56 40.68 20.19
CA VAL A 86 -2.72 42.02 19.62
C VAL A 86 -4.09 42.55 19.99
N GLU A 87 -4.12 43.67 20.70
CA GLU A 87 -5.35 44.20 21.29
C GLU A 87 -5.43 45.74 21.22
N ASN A 88 -6.61 46.26 21.60
CA ASN A 88 -6.89 47.69 21.70
C ASN A 88 -6.60 48.47 20.41
N ALA A 89 -6.99 47.94 19.24
CA ALA A 89 -6.73 48.55 17.93
C ALA A 89 -5.23 48.68 17.58
N ALA A 90 -4.38 47.83 18.16
CA ALA A 90 -2.99 47.74 17.76
C ALA A 90 -2.83 47.12 16.36
N ILE A 91 -1.75 47.51 15.68
CA ILE A 91 -1.34 46.95 14.39
C ILE A 91 0.03 46.30 14.59
N ALA A 92 0.15 45.02 14.25
CA ALA A 92 1.40 44.27 14.34
C ALA A 92 1.73 43.55 13.03
N THR A 93 2.98 43.62 12.61
CA THR A 93 3.59 42.70 11.64
C THR A 93 4.50 41.74 12.39
N PHE A 94 4.27 40.44 12.25
CA PHE A 94 4.96 39.36 12.95
C PHE A 94 5.58 38.40 11.94
N ASN A 95 6.90 38.48 11.79
CA ASN A 95 7.65 37.67 10.84
C ASN A 95 8.43 36.59 11.58
N VAL A 96 8.28 35.35 11.13
CA VAL A 96 9.00 34.19 11.66
C VAL A 96 9.88 33.64 10.55
N SER A 97 11.16 33.45 10.86
CA SER A 97 12.14 32.90 9.92
C SER A 97 12.99 31.84 10.60
N ALA A 98 13.15 30.67 9.99
CA ALA A 98 14.04 29.60 10.49
C ALA A 98 13.87 29.32 11.99
N SER A 99 12.62 29.32 12.46
CA SER A 99 12.25 29.14 13.87
C SER A 99 10.96 28.32 13.94
N GLN A 100 10.85 27.47 14.96
CA GLN A 100 9.68 26.64 15.21
C GLN A 100 8.99 27.16 16.46
N LEU A 101 7.79 27.70 16.31
CA LEU A 101 7.03 28.31 17.41
C LEU A 101 5.87 27.41 17.81
N GLU A 102 5.61 27.36 19.11
CA GLU A 102 4.48 26.64 19.69
C GLU A 102 3.65 27.61 20.55
N GLY A 103 2.36 27.69 20.24
CA GLY A 103 1.37 28.51 20.93
C GLY A 103 0.58 29.41 19.99
N ASP A 104 -0.44 30.04 20.56
CA ASP A 104 -1.51 30.68 19.81
C ASP A 104 -1.19 32.12 19.43
N VAL A 105 -1.79 32.56 18.32
CA VAL A 105 -1.86 33.96 17.93
C VAL A 105 -3.30 34.45 18.11
N LEU A 106 -3.47 35.43 18.99
CA LEU A 106 -4.76 36.02 19.32
C LEU A 106 -4.83 37.48 18.89
N VAL A 107 -5.73 37.79 17.96
CA VAL A 107 -6.03 39.16 17.55
C VAL A 107 -7.42 39.52 18.03
N GLN A 108 -7.51 40.47 18.97
CA GLN A 108 -8.79 40.95 19.46
C GLN A 108 -9.49 41.83 18.41
N GLU A 109 -10.81 41.91 18.50
CA GLU A 109 -11.64 42.71 17.61
C GLU A 109 -11.13 44.15 17.47
N GLY A 110 -11.14 44.68 16.23
CA GLY A 110 -10.63 46.01 15.91
C GLY A 110 -9.10 46.12 15.82
N SER A 111 -8.36 45.07 16.13
CA SER A 111 -6.89 45.02 15.99
C SER A 111 -6.46 44.36 14.68
N THR A 112 -5.21 44.56 14.27
CA THR A 112 -4.66 44.07 13.01
C THR A 112 -3.36 43.30 13.25
N ALA A 113 -3.26 42.09 12.71
CA ALA A 113 -2.00 41.34 12.69
C ALA A 113 -1.72 40.78 11.29
N ARG A 114 -0.50 41.03 10.80
CA ARG A 114 0.03 40.48 9.56
C ARG A 114 1.16 39.52 9.89
N LEU A 115 0.98 38.25 9.57
CA LEU A 115 1.90 37.18 9.91
C LEU A 115 2.67 36.72 8.67
N SER A 116 3.94 36.34 8.82
CA SER A 116 4.67 35.62 7.77
C SER A 116 5.55 34.51 8.33
N LEU A 117 5.54 33.34 7.69
CA LEU A 117 6.40 32.19 7.98
C LEU A 117 7.34 31.95 6.80
N ASN A 118 8.64 32.01 7.04
CA ASN A 118 9.66 31.93 6.00
C ASN A 118 10.84 31.02 6.40
N ASN A 119 11.59 30.51 5.43
CA ASN A 119 12.87 29.83 5.61
C ASN A 119 12.80 28.66 6.62
N ASN A 120 11.98 27.65 6.37
CA ASN A 120 11.73 26.52 7.28
C ASN A 120 11.18 26.94 8.65
N ALA A 121 10.32 27.97 8.68
CA ALA A 121 9.60 28.32 9.89
C ALA A 121 8.40 27.41 10.10
N SER A 122 8.05 27.16 11.36
CA SER A 122 6.76 26.56 11.70
C SER A 122 6.05 27.31 12.82
N LEU A 123 4.72 27.28 12.76
CA LEU A 123 3.84 27.69 13.85
C LEU A 123 2.94 26.50 14.19
N THR A 124 3.00 26.02 15.42
CA THR A 124 2.06 25.02 15.95
C THR A 124 1.14 25.72 16.94
N GLY A 125 -0.12 25.94 16.57
CA GLY A 125 -1.06 26.69 17.41
C GLY A 125 -2.28 27.20 16.65
N LYS A 126 -3.24 27.73 17.40
CA LYS A 126 -4.43 28.40 16.87
C LYS A 126 -4.09 29.82 16.40
N VAL A 127 -4.65 30.23 15.27
CA VAL A 127 -4.61 31.63 14.82
C VAL A 127 -6.03 32.17 14.79
N THR A 128 -6.28 33.23 15.56
CA THR A 128 -7.62 33.83 15.68
C THR A 128 -7.61 35.25 15.15
N ASN A 129 -8.44 35.50 14.14
CA ASN A 129 -8.74 36.80 13.54
C ASN A 129 -7.51 37.56 13.01
N ALA A 130 -6.47 36.84 12.57
CA ALA A 130 -5.33 37.48 11.91
C ALA A 130 -5.79 38.14 10.60
N THR A 131 -5.27 39.32 10.30
CA THR A 131 -5.62 40.05 9.07
C THR A 131 -5.01 39.38 7.86
N SER A 132 -3.77 38.91 7.97
CA SER A 132 -3.16 38.09 6.94
C SER A 132 -2.14 37.11 7.50
N LEU A 133 -1.96 36.00 6.81
CA LEU A 133 -0.88 35.04 7.03
C LEU A 133 -0.27 34.67 5.67
N ALA A 134 1.04 34.84 5.53
CA ALA A 134 1.80 34.38 4.37
C ALA A 134 2.72 33.23 4.74
N ILE A 135 2.73 32.15 3.95
CA ILE A 135 3.57 30.97 4.21
C ILE A 135 4.39 30.65 2.95
N ASP A 136 5.72 30.62 3.10
CA ASP A 136 6.60 30.24 2.00
C ASP A 136 6.66 28.72 1.74
N HIS A 137 7.26 28.32 0.62
CA HIS A 137 7.33 26.91 0.19
C HIS A 137 8.01 25.94 1.15
N SER A 138 8.74 26.44 2.14
CA SER A 138 9.52 25.64 3.09
C SER A 138 8.91 25.63 4.49
N SER A 139 7.85 26.42 4.70
CA SER A 139 7.28 26.69 6.02
C SER A 139 5.91 26.05 6.16
N ALA A 140 5.50 25.84 7.42
CA ALA A 140 4.24 25.18 7.74
C ALA A 140 3.51 25.83 8.92
N TRP A 141 2.17 25.83 8.85
CA TRP A 141 1.32 26.11 9.99
C TRP A 141 0.58 24.83 10.39
N ILE A 142 0.81 24.34 11.60
CA ILE A 142 0.14 23.20 12.20
C ILE A 142 -0.95 23.71 13.15
N MET A 143 -2.20 23.48 12.81
CA MET A 143 -3.34 23.99 13.57
C MET A 143 -3.55 23.25 14.89
N GLN A 144 -4.04 23.97 15.90
CA GLN A 144 -4.42 23.41 17.21
C GLN A 144 -5.81 23.92 17.58
N GLY A 145 -6.83 23.42 16.87
CA GLY A 145 -8.20 23.93 16.97
C GLY A 145 -8.61 24.85 15.82
N ASP A 146 -9.91 25.10 15.75
CA ASP A 146 -10.51 26.01 14.77
C ASP A 146 -9.81 27.36 14.72
N SER A 147 -9.51 27.83 13.51
CA SER A 147 -8.73 29.05 13.28
C SER A 147 -9.39 29.95 12.24
N SER A 148 -9.13 31.25 12.35
CA SER A 148 -9.64 32.27 11.45
C SER A 148 -8.56 33.25 10.99
N VAL A 149 -8.46 33.45 9.68
CA VAL A 149 -7.53 34.40 9.05
C VAL A 149 -8.26 35.12 7.92
N ASN A 150 -8.20 36.44 7.85
CA ASN A 150 -8.88 37.15 6.77
C ASN A 150 -8.24 36.86 5.41
N THR A 151 -6.91 36.98 5.24
CA THR A 151 -6.23 36.64 3.98
C THR A 151 -5.10 35.65 4.20
N LEU A 152 -5.21 34.44 3.64
CA LEU A 152 -4.13 33.46 3.61
C LEU A 152 -3.46 33.48 2.23
N THR A 153 -2.15 33.70 2.19
CA THR A 153 -1.34 33.61 0.97
C THR A 153 -0.35 32.46 1.08
N LEU A 154 -0.46 31.47 0.19
CA LEU A 154 0.45 30.34 0.13
C LEU A 154 1.41 30.51 -1.06
N ASN A 155 2.71 30.44 -0.78
CA ASN A 155 3.77 30.43 -1.80
C ASN A 155 4.46 29.07 -1.83
N GLY A 156 3.67 28.00 -1.89
CA GLY A 156 4.08 26.60 -1.86
C GLY A 156 4.01 25.92 -0.49
N GLY A 157 3.76 26.69 0.58
CA GLY A 157 3.77 26.20 1.96
C GLY A 157 2.59 25.30 2.32
N THR A 158 2.63 24.77 3.54
CA THR A 158 1.62 23.84 4.06
C THR A 158 0.81 24.45 5.20
N VAL A 159 -0.50 24.24 5.17
CA VAL A 159 -1.35 24.34 6.37
C VAL A 159 -1.81 22.94 6.73
N ASP A 160 -1.46 22.48 7.91
CA ASP A 160 -1.82 21.18 8.43
C ASP A 160 -2.99 21.33 9.39
N LEU A 161 -4.18 20.94 8.92
CA LEU A 161 -5.42 20.96 9.69
C LEU A 161 -5.53 19.72 10.58
N GLN A 162 -4.76 18.66 10.35
CA GLN A 162 -4.78 17.45 11.19
C GLN A 162 -4.32 17.77 12.62
N GLY A 163 -3.44 18.77 12.74
CA GLY A 163 -2.87 19.19 14.01
C GLY A 163 -2.01 18.10 14.65
N THR A 164 -1.82 18.17 15.97
CA THR A 164 -1.06 17.14 16.70
C THR A 164 -1.91 16.40 17.74
N THR A 165 -3.20 16.70 17.82
CA THR A 165 -4.14 16.10 18.76
C THR A 165 -5.32 15.51 18.00
N PRO A 166 -5.88 14.36 18.43
CA PRO A 166 -7.05 13.79 17.79
C PRO A 166 -8.22 14.78 17.75
N GLY A 167 -8.91 14.84 16.62
CA GLY A 167 -10.04 15.73 16.37
C GLY A 167 -9.96 16.34 14.97
N PHE A 168 -10.97 17.13 14.63
CA PHE A 168 -11.06 17.82 13.36
C PHE A 168 -11.14 19.33 13.58
N ASN A 169 -10.53 20.08 12.69
CA ASN A 169 -10.39 21.52 12.75
C ASN A 169 -11.04 22.19 11.54
N ARG A 170 -11.71 23.31 11.80
CA ARG A 170 -12.19 24.22 10.75
C ARG A 170 -11.22 25.39 10.58
N LEU A 171 -10.80 25.63 9.34
CA LEU A 171 -10.11 26.84 8.94
C LEU A 171 -11.06 27.77 8.18
N THR A 172 -11.39 28.92 8.77
CA THR A 172 -12.23 29.94 8.12
C THR A 172 -11.38 31.08 7.58
N LEU A 173 -11.50 31.33 6.28
CA LEU A 173 -10.79 32.38 5.56
C LEU A 173 -11.75 33.43 4.98
N GLY A 174 -11.31 34.68 4.91
CA GLY A 174 -11.95 35.69 4.07
C GLY A 174 -11.53 35.54 2.61
N HIS A 175 -10.23 35.40 2.37
CA HIS A 175 -9.60 35.31 1.07
C HIS A 175 -8.45 34.30 1.10
N LEU A 176 -8.29 33.59 -0.02
CA LEU A 176 -7.21 32.64 -0.23
C LEU A 176 -6.51 32.95 -1.56
N GLU A 177 -5.19 33.01 -1.53
CA GLU A 177 -4.38 33.38 -2.70
C GLU A 177 -3.14 32.47 -2.83
N GLY A 178 -2.70 32.30 -4.09
CA GLY A 178 -1.43 31.64 -4.42
C GLY A 178 -1.58 30.13 -4.67
N GLY A 179 -0.75 29.34 -4.01
CA GLY A 179 -0.79 27.88 -4.12
C GLY A 179 0.01 27.20 -3.03
N GLY A 180 -0.53 26.11 -2.48
CA GLY A 180 0.08 25.38 -1.36
C GLY A 180 -0.67 24.10 -1.07
N THR A 181 -0.31 23.46 0.04
CA THR A 181 -0.93 22.20 0.46
C THR A 181 -1.74 22.41 1.73
N PHE A 182 -2.96 21.86 1.75
CA PHE A 182 -3.73 21.67 2.96
C PHE A 182 -3.68 20.19 3.33
N ALA A 183 -3.10 19.84 4.48
CA ALA A 183 -3.17 18.50 5.03
C ALA A 183 -4.44 18.37 5.88
N MET A 184 -5.23 17.34 5.63
CA MET A 184 -6.58 17.20 6.17
C MET A 184 -6.80 15.76 6.65
N GLY A 185 -7.30 15.64 7.87
CA GLY A 185 -7.78 14.42 8.48
C GLY A 185 -9.27 14.28 8.21
N THR A 186 -9.70 13.04 8.04
CA THR A 186 -11.10 12.69 7.84
C THR A 186 -11.41 11.40 8.56
N ASP A 187 -12.58 11.33 9.17
CA ASP A 187 -13.22 10.09 9.59
C ASP A 187 -14.54 9.99 8.84
N LEU A 188 -14.48 9.43 7.63
CA LEU A 188 -15.68 9.20 6.83
C LEU A 188 -16.62 8.18 7.46
N ALA A 189 -16.12 7.33 8.37
CA ALA A 189 -16.96 6.43 9.15
C ALA A 189 -17.89 7.24 10.07
N ALA A 190 -17.36 8.24 10.77
CA ALA A 190 -18.16 9.19 11.56
C ALA A 190 -18.84 10.28 10.71
N GLY A 191 -18.42 10.49 9.46
CA GLY A 191 -18.83 11.61 8.63
C GLY A 191 -18.20 12.94 9.06
N GLU A 192 -17.10 12.88 9.81
CA GLU A 192 -16.38 14.02 10.35
C GLU A 192 -15.07 14.23 9.58
N GLY A 193 -14.54 15.44 9.62
CA GLY A 193 -13.33 15.77 8.89
C GLY A 193 -12.94 17.23 9.08
N ASP A 194 -11.67 17.50 8.81
CA ASP A 194 -11.17 18.86 8.71
C ASP A 194 -11.89 19.60 7.59
N PHE A 195 -12.05 20.91 7.75
CA PHE A 195 -12.83 21.71 6.81
C PHE A 195 -12.18 23.05 6.51
N LEU A 196 -12.02 23.35 5.22
CA LEU A 196 -11.58 24.66 4.74
C LEU A 196 -12.78 25.45 4.22
N GLU A 197 -13.05 26.60 4.84
CA GLU A 197 -14.13 27.50 4.46
C GLU A 197 -13.56 28.85 4.00
N VAL A 198 -13.75 29.21 2.73
CA VAL A 198 -13.41 30.54 2.21
C VAL A 198 -14.69 31.33 1.97
N THR A 199 -14.96 32.28 2.86
CA THR A 199 -16.20 33.07 2.88
C THR A 199 -16.23 34.20 1.83
N GLY A 200 -15.08 34.59 1.30
CA GLY A 200 -14.94 35.59 0.24
C GLY A 200 -14.39 35.00 -1.06
N THR A 201 -13.19 35.41 -1.46
CA THR A 201 -12.60 35.02 -2.76
C THR A 201 -11.42 34.07 -2.59
N ALA A 202 -11.41 32.93 -3.30
CA ALA A 202 -10.23 32.07 -3.43
C ALA A 202 -9.67 32.09 -4.86
N THR A 203 -8.37 32.22 -5.01
CA THR A 203 -7.67 32.20 -6.30
C THR A 203 -6.43 31.31 -6.27
N GLY A 204 -6.07 30.75 -7.42
CA GLY A 204 -4.86 29.95 -7.60
C GLY A 204 -5.07 28.44 -7.49
N ASN A 205 -3.98 27.68 -7.36
CA ASN A 205 -4.01 26.22 -7.41
C ASN A 205 -3.50 25.62 -6.11
N HIS A 206 -4.36 24.86 -5.43
CA HIS A 206 -4.07 24.25 -4.14
C HIS A 206 -4.12 22.72 -4.23
N ARG A 207 -3.42 22.07 -3.30
CA ARG A 207 -3.42 20.61 -3.18
C ARG A 207 -3.96 20.20 -1.82
N LEU A 208 -4.68 19.09 -1.80
CA LEU A 208 -5.20 18.47 -0.60
C LEU A 208 -4.41 17.19 -0.35
N LEU A 209 -3.73 17.11 0.79
CA LEU A 209 -3.20 15.85 1.33
C LEU A 209 -4.26 15.32 2.30
N VAL A 210 -4.96 14.26 1.91
CA VAL A 210 -5.99 13.65 2.75
C VAL A 210 -5.48 12.29 3.20
N GLN A 211 -5.58 12.02 4.49
CA GLN A 211 -5.09 10.77 5.07
C GLN A 211 -5.95 9.57 4.63
N ASN A 212 -5.31 8.49 4.18
CA ASN A 212 -6.00 7.25 3.84
C ASN A 212 -6.36 6.44 5.10
N THR A 213 -7.40 5.62 5.00
CA THR A 213 -7.77 4.64 6.05
C THR A 213 -8.32 3.35 5.45
N GLY A 214 -8.16 2.24 6.17
CA GLY A 214 -8.73 0.94 5.87
C GLY A 214 -10.17 0.74 6.35
N VAL A 215 -10.79 1.73 7.01
CA VAL A 215 -12.16 1.66 7.51
C VAL A 215 -13.17 2.17 6.47
N ASP A 216 -14.25 1.41 6.24
CA ASP A 216 -15.36 1.86 5.39
C ASP A 216 -16.20 2.96 6.06
N PRO A 217 -16.77 3.90 5.28
CA PRO A 217 -17.75 4.86 5.81
C PRO A 217 -19.03 4.17 6.37
N VAL A 218 -19.56 4.63 7.51
CA VAL A 218 -20.73 4.00 8.19
C VAL A 218 -22.05 4.36 7.51
N GLN A 219 -22.14 5.55 6.91
CA GLN A 219 -23.31 5.94 6.12
C GLN A 219 -23.04 5.73 4.64
N ALA A 220 -24.06 5.29 3.91
CA ALA A 220 -24.06 5.23 2.45
C ALA A 220 -24.01 6.63 1.77
N ASN A 221 -23.57 7.67 2.50
CA ASN A 221 -23.24 8.94 1.89
C ASN A 221 -21.90 8.75 1.18
N ASP A 222 -21.98 8.56 -0.12
CA ASP A 222 -20.83 8.46 -1.02
C ASP A 222 -20.05 9.77 -1.13
N THR A 223 -20.28 10.76 -0.25
CA THR A 223 -19.79 12.13 -0.41
C THR A 223 -19.41 12.79 0.91
N HIS A 224 -18.22 13.39 0.96
CA HIS A 224 -17.75 14.19 2.11
C HIS A 224 -17.06 15.48 1.62
N THR A 225 -17.56 16.64 2.05
CA THR A 225 -17.04 17.94 1.60
C THR A 225 -15.86 18.39 2.45
N LEU A 226 -14.74 18.67 1.78
CA LEU A 226 -13.50 19.14 2.41
C LEU A 226 -13.35 20.65 2.35
N VAL A 227 -13.83 21.26 1.26
CA VAL A 227 -13.61 22.67 0.97
C VAL A 227 -14.92 23.31 0.50
N HIS A 228 -15.20 24.49 1.03
CA HIS A 228 -16.22 25.41 0.51
C HIS A 228 -15.59 26.75 0.16
N VAL A 229 -15.91 27.30 -1.01
CA VAL A 229 -15.47 28.62 -1.46
C VAL A 229 -16.68 29.42 -1.96
N ALA A 230 -16.92 30.59 -1.37
CA ALA A 230 -18.03 31.45 -1.76
C ALA A 230 -17.87 32.03 -3.19
N SER A 231 -16.67 32.44 -3.59
CA SER A 231 -16.40 32.98 -4.93
C SER A 231 -14.93 32.86 -5.34
N GLY A 232 -14.64 33.01 -6.63
CA GLY A 232 -13.28 33.00 -7.19
C GLY A 232 -13.04 31.86 -8.17
N ASP A 233 -11.78 31.63 -8.52
CA ASP A 233 -11.36 30.68 -9.55
C ASP A 233 -10.39 29.60 -9.04
N ALA A 234 -10.20 29.51 -7.71
CA ALA A 234 -9.33 28.52 -7.10
C ALA A 234 -9.65 27.09 -7.56
N GLN A 235 -8.59 26.30 -7.74
CA GLN A 235 -8.66 24.88 -8.06
C GLN A 235 -8.02 24.06 -6.94
N TYR A 236 -8.59 22.87 -6.69
CA TYR A 236 -8.07 21.91 -5.73
C TYR A 236 -7.85 20.57 -6.40
N SER A 237 -6.76 19.89 -6.04
CA SER A 237 -6.45 18.54 -6.48
C SER A 237 -5.94 17.70 -5.33
N LEU A 238 -6.27 16.42 -5.31
CA LEU A 238 -5.72 15.47 -4.34
C LEU A 238 -4.26 15.15 -4.67
N ILE A 239 -3.41 15.13 -3.65
CA ILE A 239 -2.10 14.47 -3.73
C ILE A 239 -2.38 12.97 -3.90
N GLY A 240 -1.71 12.34 -4.88
CA GLY A 240 -2.01 10.95 -5.27
C GLY A 240 -3.21 10.80 -6.23
N GLY A 241 -3.97 11.87 -6.49
CA GLY A 241 -5.10 11.91 -7.43
C GLY A 241 -6.41 11.30 -6.91
N LYS A 242 -6.33 10.36 -5.96
CA LYS A 242 -7.46 9.75 -5.24
C LYS A 242 -7.05 9.46 -3.80
N VAL A 243 -8.03 9.23 -2.94
CA VAL A 243 -7.84 8.85 -1.53
C VAL A 243 -8.45 7.47 -1.30
N ASP A 244 -7.82 6.66 -0.47
CA ASP A 244 -8.31 5.35 -0.08
C ASP A 244 -9.08 5.41 1.23
N PHE A 245 -10.36 5.03 1.17
CA PHE A 245 -11.22 4.90 2.33
C PHE A 245 -11.87 3.53 2.33
N GLY A 246 -11.38 2.70 3.24
CA GLY A 246 -11.77 1.32 3.36
C GLY A 246 -11.58 0.58 2.06
N THR A 247 -12.68 0.04 1.55
CA THR A 247 -12.68 -0.87 0.42
C THR A 247 -12.42 -0.17 -0.91
N TYR A 248 -12.77 1.13 -1.03
CA TYR A 248 -12.82 1.84 -2.31
C TYR A 248 -11.94 3.09 -2.32
N ALA A 249 -11.59 3.52 -3.52
CA ALA A 249 -10.95 4.79 -3.76
C ALA A 249 -12.00 5.90 -3.98
N TYR A 250 -11.69 7.10 -3.52
CA TYR A 250 -12.50 8.30 -3.61
C TYR A 250 -11.78 9.35 -4.44
N GLN A 251 -12.53 10.08 -5.27
CA GLN A 251 -12.01 11.16 -6.10
C GLN A 251 -12.57 12.51 -5.63
N LEU A 252 -11.87 13.60 -5.94
CA LEU A 252 -12.35 14.94 -5.63
C LEU A 252 -13.26 15.44 -6.75
N GLU A 253 -14.49 15.79 -6.42
CA GLU A 253 -15.45 16.39 -7.33
C GLU A 253 -15.74 17.84 -6.95
N GLN A 254 -15.81 18.69 -7.97
CA GLN A 254 -16.13 20.10 -7.82
C GLN A 254 -17.61 20.34 -8.13
N ASN A 255 -18.35 20.87 -7.17
CA ASN A 255 -19.78 21.15 -7.28
C ASN A 255 -20.04 22.64 -7.12
N ALA A 256 -20.32 23.34 -8.23
CA ALA A 256 -20.67 24.76 -8.22
C ALA A 256 -22.19 24.97 -8.08
N GLY A 257 -22.60 25.87 -7.20
CA GLY A 257 -24.00 26.22 -6.96
C GLY A 257 -24.20 27.70 -6.61
N GLU A 258 -25.45 28.10 -6.34
CA GLU A 258 -25.79 29.51 -6.03
C GLU A 258 -25.12 30.04 -4.75
N GLY A 259 -24.68 29.16 -3.85
CA GLY A 259 -24.01 29.49 -2.60
C GLY A 259 -22.48 29.47 -2.63
N GLY A 260 -21.86 29.16 -3.78
CA GLY A 260 -20.42 28.98 -3.90
C GLY A 260 -20.05 27.66 -4.59
N THR A 261 -18.82 27.21 -4.40
CA THR A 261 -18.28 25.97 -4.95
C THR A 261 -17.78 25.08 -3.83
N ASP A 262 -18.20 23.81 -3.86
CA ASP A 262 -17.76 22.78 -2.93
C ASP A 262 -16.81 21.80 -3.61
N TRP A 263 -15.81 21.32 -2.87
CA TRP A 263 -14.99 20.17 -3.27
C TRP A 263 -15.23 19.03 -2.29
N SER A 264 -15.73 17.93 -2.83
CA SER A 264 -16.13 16.77 -2.04
C SER A 264 -15.45 15.51 -2.54
N LEU A 265 -15.06 14.66 -1.60
CA LEU A 265 -14.65 13.29 -1.88
C LEU A 265 -15.88 12.50 -2.28
N VAL A 266 -15.85 11.89 -3.47
CA VAL A 266 -16.91 11.04 -4.00
C VAL A 266 -16.39 9.64 -4.24
N LYS A 267 -17.14 8.63 -3.78
CA LYS A 267 -16.80 7.22 -3.94
C LYS A 267 -16.66 6.86 -5.43
N THR A 268 -15.65 6.07 -5.76
CA THR A 268 -15.50 5.47 -7.10
C THR A 268 -15.71 3.95 -7.05
N GLU A 269 -15.88 3.33 -8.23
CA GLU A 269 -15.91 1.87 -8.36
C GLU A 269 -14.51 1.22 -8.30
N GLU A 270 -13.44 2.02 -8.18
CA GLU A 270 -12.08 1.52 -8.06
C GLU A 270 -11.81 1.07 -6.62
N LEU A 271 -11.19 -0.11 -6.48
CA LEU A 271 -10.78 -0.63 -5.18
C LEU A 271 -9.57 0.14 -4.64
N SER A 272 -9.51 0.28 -3.31
CA SER A 272 -8.32 0.79 -2.64
C SER A 272 -7.10 -0.10 -2.88
N GLU A 273 -5.88 0.46 -2.77
CA GLU A 273 -4.66 -0.34 -2.96
C GLU A 273 -4.59 -1.49 -1.94
N SER A 274 -5.04 -1.24 -0.71
CA SER A 274 -5.18 -2.24 0.36
C SER A 274 -6.11 -3.38 -0.04
N SER A 275 -7.27 -3.05 -0.62
CA SER A 275 -8.23 -4.06 -1.07
C SER A 275 -7.70 -4.91 -2.21
N GLN A 276 -6.95 -4.30 -3.14
CA GLN A 276 -6.30 -5.01 -4.22
C GLN A 276 -5.29 -6.03 -3.69
N ALA A 277 -4.46 -5.63 -2.71
CA ALA A 277 -3.49 -6.52 -2.06
C ALA A 277 -4.17 -7.71 -1.38
N VAL A 278 -5.24 -7.45 -0.62
CA VAL A 278 -6.03 -8.48 0.08
C VAL A 278 -6.57 -9.52 -0.89
N ILE A 279 -7.24 -9.09 -1.97
CA ILE A 279 -7.80 -10.01 -2.98
C ILE A 279 -6.69 -10.80 -3.67
N GLY A 280 -5.59 -10.13 -4.02
CA GLY A 280 -4.41 -10.75 -4.63
C GLY A 280 -3.86 -11.89 -3.76
N LEU A 281 -3.58 -11.62 -2.48
CA LEU A 281 -3.04 -12.62 -1.54
C LEU A 281 -3.99 -13.80 -1.34
N PHE A 282 -5.29 -13.57 -1.13
CA PHE A 282 -6.25 -14.66 -0.98
C PHE A 282 -6.44 -15.50 -2.25
N SER A 283 -6.06 -14.98 -3.43
CA SER A 283 -6.11 -15.70 -4.70
C SER A 283 -4.85 -16.52 -5.02
N ALA A 284 -3.76 -16.34 -4.25
CA ALA A 284 -2.44 -16.85 -4.63
C ALA A 284 -2.24 -18.36 -4.35
N ALA A 285 -2.93 -18.93 -3.36
CA ALA A 285 -2.63 -20.29 -2.91
C ALA A 285 -2.78 -21.37 -4.01
N PRO A 286 -3.80 -21.33 -4.91
CA PRO A 286 -3.90 -22.27 -6.02
C PRO A 286 -2.75 -22.16 -7.03
N THR A 287 -2.31 -20.96 -7.41
CA THR A 287 -1.20 -20.78 -8.36
C THR A 287 0.14 -21.19 -7.74
N VAL A 288 0.35 -20.90 -6.46
CA VAL A 288 1.49 -21.43 -5.68
C VAL A 288 1.50 -22.96 -5.72
N TRP A 289 0.35 -23.60 -5.50
CA TRP A 289 0.21 -25.04 -5.54
C TRP A 289 0.51 -25.63 -6.93
N TYR A 290 0.05 -24.97 -8.02
CA TYR A 290 0.28 -25.44 -9.39
C TYR A 290 1.77 -25.50 -9.71
N GLY A 291 2.53 -24.45 -9.39
CA GLY A 291 3.98 -24.45 -9.61
C GLY A 291 4.70 -25.52 -8.79
N GLU A 292 4.28 -25.73 -7.54
CA GLU A 292 4.84 -26.77 -6.68
C GLU A 292 4.55 -28.20 -7.19
N SER A 293 3.38 -28.44 -7.80
CA SER A 293 2.89 -29.80 -8.10
C SER A 293 3.20 -30.29 -9.51
N ALA A 294 3.84 -29.49 -10.37
CA ALA A 294 4.00 -29.76 -11.80
C ALA A 294 4.80 -31.02 -12.21
N THR A 295 5.31 -31.84 -11.30
CA THR A 295 6.41 -32.80 -11.59
C THR A 295 6.22 -34.25 -11.16
N LEU A 296 5.06 -34.82 -11.45
CA LEU A 296 4.95 -36.27 -11.39
C LEU A 296 5.27 -36.89 -12.77
N ARG A 297 4.89 -36.26 -13.88
CA ARG A 297 5.10 -36.82 -15.23
C ARG A 297 6.55 -36.76 -15.74
N THR A 298 7.31 -35.72 -15.42
CA THR A 298 8.71 -35.57 -15.88
C THR A 298 9.64 -36.65 -15.30
N ARG A 299 9.22 -37.28 -14.20
CA ARG A 299 9.87 -38.43 -13.57
C ARG A 299 9.53 -39.78 -14.22
N MET A 300 8.54 -39.85 -15.12
CA MET A 300 8.08 -41.13 -15.70
C MET A 300 8.97 -41.64 -16.85
N GLY A 301 9.74 -40.76 -17.49
CA GLY A 301 10.84 -41.19 -18.37
C GLY A 301 11.95 -41.89 -17.57
N GLU A 302 12.15 -41.47 -16.33
CA GLU A 302 13.20 -41.94 -15.41
C GLU A 302 12.90 -43.32 -14.81
N LEU A 303 11.64 -43.59 -14.46
CA LEU A 303 11.24 -44.83 -13.75
C LEU A 303 11.08 -46.06 -14.66
N ARG A 304 10.92 -45.89 -15.97
CA ARG A 304 10.57 -47.01 -16.88
C ARG A 304 11.74 -47.88 -17.33
N ASN A 305 12.96 -47.40 -17.16
CA ASN A 305 14.18 -48.11 -17.56
C ASN A 305 15.07 -48.50 -16.36
N GLY A 306 14.67 -48.17 -15.13
CA GLY A 306 15.35 -48.56 -13.88
C GLY A 306 14.63 -49.73 -13.21
N ASN A 307 15.07 -50.97 -13.48
CA ASN A 307 14.53 -52.14 -12.81
C ASN A 307 14.74 -52.04 -11.28
N ASP A 308 13.66 -52.01 -10.52
CA ASP A 308 13.59 -52.21 -9.06
C ASP A 308 14.50 -51.35 -8.17
N GLN A 309 14.85 -50.13 -8.60
CA GLN A 309 15.70 -49.23 -7.81
C GLN A 309 14.90 -48.15 -7.07
N GLY A 310 15.24 -47.98 -5.79
CA GLY A 310 14.85 -46.79 -5.03
C GLY A 310 15.69 -45.60 -5.48
N GLY A 311 15.24 -44.40 -5.15
CA GLY A 311 15.97 -43.21 -5.56
C GLY A 311 15.62 -41.97 -4.77
N GLY A 312 16.57 -41.04 -4.79
CA GLY A 312 16.48 -39.72 -4.19
C GLY A 312 16.52 -38.69 -5.31
N TRP A 313 15.71 -37.65 -5.19
CA TRP A 313 15.62 -36.63 -6.23
C TRP A 313 15.48 -35.25 -5.64
N MET A 314 15.89 -34.27 -6.43
CA MET A 314 15.70 -32.86 -6.16
C MET A 314 15.23 -32.15 -7.42
N ARG A 315 14.46 -31.08 -7.23
CA ARG A 315 13.93 -30.24 -8.31
C ARG A 315 14.01 -28.78 -7.91
N GLY A 316 14.58 -27.95 -8.79
CA GLY A 316 14.41 -26.50 -8.76
C GLY A 316 13.38 -26.08 -9.81
N TYR A 317 12.55 -25.08 -9.48
CA TYR A 317 11.58 -24.55 -10.43
C TYR A 317 11.35 -23.05 -10.25
N GLY A 318 10.86 -22.42 -11.30
CA GLY A 318 10.38 -21.05 -11.28
C GLY A 318 9.28 -20.83 -12.30
N ASN A 319 8.28 -20.02 -11.96
CA ASN A 319 7.14 -19.73 -12.82
C ASN A 319 6.77 -18.27 -12.72
N LYS A 320 6.27 -17.70 -13.82
CA LYS A 320 5.56 -16.42 -13.80
C LYS A 320 4.10 -16.65 -14.16
N TYR A 321 3.19 -16.06 -13.39
CA TYR A 321 1.76 -15.98 -13.71
C TYR A 321 1.34 -14.53 -13.89
N ASN A 322 0.58 -14.25 -14.95
CA ASN A 322 -0.15 -13.01 -15.12
C ASN A 322 -1.64 -13.28 -14.84
N MET A 323 -2.17 -12.61 -13.83
CA MET A 323 -3.56 -12.76 -13.40
C MET A 323 -4.38 -11.63 -13.99
N SER A 324 -5.52 -11.96 -14.59
CA SER A 324 -6.41 -10.96 -15.18
C SER A 324 -7.42 -10.43 -14.17
N ALA A 325 -7.90 -9.20 -14.38
CA ALA A 325 -8.92 -8.59 -13.53
C ALA A 325 -10.27 -9.34 -13.56
N GLY A 326 -10.46 -10.26 -14.50
CA GLY A 326 -11.63 -11.16 -14.53
C GLY A 326 -11.73 -12.09 -13.33
N GLY A 327 -10.62 -12.32 -12.61
CA GLY A 327 -10.58 -13.05 -11.33
C GLY A 327 -10.69 -12.15 -10.09
N GLY A 328 -10.95 -10.86 -10.25
CA GLY A 328 -11.08 -9.87 -9.17
C GLY A 328 -10.04 -8.74 -9.30
N VAL A 329 -8.75 -9.09 -9.24
CA VAL A 329 -7.65 -8.12 -9.30
C VAL A 329 -6.55 -8.64 -10.24
N ALA A 330 -6.04 -7.76 -11.10
CA ALA A 330 -4.90 -8.09 -11.96
C ALA A 330 -3.59 -7.90 -11.20
N TYR A 331 -2.71 -8.90 -11.25
CA TYR A 331 -1.37 -8.87 -10.67
C TYR A 331 -0.42 -9.79 -11.42
N GLN A 332 0.89 -9.59 -11.23
CA GLN A 332 1.92 -10.51 -11.69
C GLN A 332 2.44 -11.30 -10.49
N GLN A 333 2.63 -12.60 -10.64
CA GLN A 333 3.21 -13.46 -9.62
C GLN A 333 4.47 -14.12 -10.16
N ASN A 334 5.59 -13.96 -9.47
CA ASN A 334 6.82 -14.68 -9.75
C ASN A 334 7.05 -15.67 -8.61
N GLN A 335 7.07 -16.96 -8.93
CA GLN A 335 7.30 -18.04 -7.98
C GLN A 335 8.65 -18.69 -8.25
N GLN A 336 9.35 -19.08 -7.19
CA GLN A 336 10.51 -19.95 -7.25
C GLN A 336 10.52 -20.91 -6.07
N GLY A 337 11.09 -22.09 -6.26
CA GLY A 337 11.14 -23.07 -5.18
C GLY A 337 12.04 -24.25 -5.44
N ILE A 338 12.17 -25.06 -4.40
CA ILE A 338 12.93 -26.30 -4.40
C ILE A 338 12.10 -27.41 -3.74
N THR A 339 12.16 -28.59 -4.32
CA THR A 339 11.55 -29.81 -3.79
C THR A 339 12.59 -30.91 -3.71
N PHE A 340 12.51 -31.70 -2.65
CA PHE A 340 13.29 -32.91 -2.46
C PHE A 340 12.33 -34.08 -2.24
N GLY A 341 12.74 -35.27 -2.65
CA GLY A 341 12.00 -36.47 -2.32
C GLY A 341 12.84 -37.73 -2.41
N ALA A 342 12.27 -38.80 -1.88
CA ALA A 342 12.82 -40.13 -1.96
C ALA A 342 11.71 -41.16 -2.10
N ASP A 343 11.97 -42.25 -2.80
CA ASP A 343 11.03 -43.32 -3.06
C ASP A 343 11.73 -44.68 -3.10
N ALA A 344 10.93 -45.72 -2.89
CA ALA A 344 11.34 -47.10 -3.03
C ALA A 344 10.28 -47.91 -3.79
N PRO A 345 10.70 -48.93 -4.55
CA PRO A 345 9.78 -49.82 -5.21
C PRO A 345 9.12 -50.77 -4.21
N LEU A 346 7.88 -51.17 -4.49
CA LEU A 346 7.15 -52.21 -3.77
C LEU A 346 6.97 -53.45 -4.65
N PRO A 347 7.05 -54.67 -4.09
CA PRO A 347 6.80 -55.90 -4.83
C PRO A 347 5.40 -55.90 -5.44
N SER A 348 5.30 -56.20 -6.73
CA SER A 348 4.02 -56.35 -7.44
C SER A 348 4.13 -57.38 -8.55
N SER A 349 3.01 -58.03 -8.87
CA SER A 349 2.95 -59.12 -9.87
C SER A 349 2.63 -58.64 -11.29
N ASN A 350 2.11 -57.42 -11.44
CA ASN A 350 1.57 -56.88 -12.70
C ASN A 350 2.16 -55.48 -12.97
N GLY A 351 3.48 -55.34 -12.85
CA GLY A 351 4.19 -54.08 -12.98
C GLY A 351 4.93 -53.65 -11.71
N GLN A 352 5.28 -52.37 -11.63
CA GLN A 352 6.08 -51.79 -10.55
C GLN A 352 5.29 -50.72 -9.80
N TRP A 353 5.31 -50.79 -8.47
CA TRP A 353 4.82 -49.72 -7.60
C TRP A 353 6.00 -48.96 -7.02
N LEU A 354 5.93 -47.64 -6.97
CA LEU A 354 6.84 -46.79 -6.20
C LEU A 354 6.04 -45.99 -5.19
N VAL A 355 6.57 -45.90 -3.98
CA VAL A 355 6.01 -45.05 -2.92
C VAL A 355 7.11 -44.17 -2.37
N GLY A 356 6.81 -42.89 -2.19
CA GLY A 356 7.79 -41.94 -1.71
C GLY A 356 7.21 -40.80 -0.88
N LEU A 357 8.13 -40.08 -0.26
CA LEU A 357 7.87 -38.86 0.48
C LEU A 357 8.57 -37.69 -0.20
N LEU A 358 7.98 -36.52 -0.07
CA LEU A 358 8.55 -35.27 -0.57
C LEU A 358 8.42 -34.15 0.46
N GLY A 359 9.29 -33.16 0.33
CA GLY A 359 9.21 -31.91 1.08
C GLY A 359 9.86 -30.79 0.30
N GLY A 360 9.44 -29.56 0.56
CA GLY A 360 10.02 -28.42 -0.14
C GLY A 360 9.56 -27.07 0.38
N TYR A 361 10.09 -26.06 -0.27
CA TYR A 361 9.85 -24.65 0.03
C TYR A 361 9.66 -23.88 -1.28
N SER A 362 8.76 -22.90 -1.27
CA SER A 362 8.60 -21.96 -2.36
C SER A 362 8.33 -20.55 -1.84
N GLN A 363 8.79 -19.56 -2.60
CA GLN A 363 8.51 -18.15 -2.38
C GLN A 363 7.79 -17.62 -3.62
N SER A 364 6.76 -16.80 -3.41
CA SER A 364 6.04 -16.13 -4.48
C SER A 364 5.88 -14.65 -4.17
N ASP A 365 6.38 -13.81 -5.07
CA ASP A 365 6.19 -12.36 -5.03
C ASP A 365 5.02 -11.98 -5.93
N LEU A 366 4.09 -11.20 -5.41
CA LEU A 366 2.93 -10.65 -6.10
C LEU A 366 3.14 -9.15 -6.31
N ASP A 367 3.29 -8.74 -7.55
CA ASP A 367 3.38 -7.33 -7.96
C ASP A 367 1.98 -6.82 -8.36
N LEU A 368 1.45 -5.90 -7.54
CA LEU A 368 0.18 -5.20 -7.78
C LEU A 368 0.45 -3.77 -8.30
N LYS A 369 -0.62 -3.00 -8.52
CA LYS A 369 -0.53 -1.61 -8.96
C LYS A 369 0.07 -0.70 -7.87
N GLN A 370 0.49 0.49 -8.28
CA GLN A 370 0.99 1.57 -7.40
C GLN A 370 2.15 1.20 -6.45
N GLY A 371 2.90 0.13 -6.73
CA GLY A 371 4.04 -0.30 -5.91
C GLY A 371 3.65 -1.18 -4.72
N THR A 372 2.37 -1.57 -4.62
CA THR A 372 1.86 -2.55 -3.66
C THR A 372 2.38 -3.94 -3.97
N ARG A 373 2.80 -4.67 -2.93
CA ARG A 373 3.38 -6.01 -3.03
C ARG A 373 2.73 -6.99 -2.06
N GLY A 374 2.61 -8.23 -2.49
CA GLY A 374 2.31 -9.37 -1.64
C GLY A 374 3.42 -10.41 -1.71
N GLU A 375 3.61 -11.18 -0.64
CA GLU A 375 4.56 -12.28 -0.59
C GLU A 375 3.88 -13.52 0.01
N VAL A 376 4.13 -14.68 -0.60
CA VAL A 376 3.67 -15.98 -0.10
C VAL A 376 4.85 -16.93 0.04
N ASN A 377 5.17 -17.30 1.28
CA ASN A 377 6.15 -18.33 1.61
C ASN A 377 5.43 -19.64 1.91
N SER A 378 5.67 -20.67 1.12
CA SER A 378 5.04 -21.98 1.24
C SER A 378 6.03 -23.03 1.69
N TYR A 379 5.70 -23.74 2.77
CA TYR A 379 6.41 -24.91 3.25
C TYR A 379 5.50 -26.12 3.13
N TYR A 380 5.98 -27.19 2.51
CA TYR A 380 5.12 -28.33 2.22
C TYR A 380 5.82 -29.67 2.41
N VAL A 381 4.99 -30.66 2.72
CA VAL A 381 5.35 -32.07 2.84
C VAL A 381 4.27 -32.91 2.18
N GLY A 382 4.66 -34.03 1.58
CA GLY A 382 3.72 -34.88 0.87
C GLY A 382 4.18 -36.32 0.73
N ALA A 383 3.25 -37.15 0.28
CA ALA A 383 3.49 -38.53 -0.09
C ALA A 383 2.94 -38.76 -1.49
N TYR A 384 3.62 -39.60 -2.26
CA TYR A 384 3.18 -39.94 -3.60
C TYR A 384 3.34 -41.43 -3.84
N SER A 385 2.54 -41.92 -4.79
CA SER A 385 2.57 -43.30 -5.23
C SER A 385 2.38 -43.36 -6.73
N THR A 386 3.25 -44.13 -7.38
CA THR A 386 3.24 -44.31 -8.83
C THR A 386 3.15 -45.80 -9.13
N TRP A 387 2.17 -46.21 -9.92
CA TRP A 387 2.06 -47.55 -10.46
C TRP A 387 2.34 -47.53 -11.95
N LEU A 388 3.25 -48.40 -12.40
CA LEU A 388 3.66 -48.61 -13.77
C LEU A 388 3.31 -50.03 -14.16
N ALA A 389 2.35 -50.20 -15.08
CA ALA A 389 2.01 -51.51 -15.64
C ALA A 389 2.98 -51.89 -16.76
N ASP A 390 3.17 -53.20 -16.96
CA ASP A 390 4.07 -53.74 -18.00
C ASP A 390 3.64 -53.36 -19.43
N ASP A 391 2.36 -53.07 -19.63
CA ASP A 391 1.80 -52.66 -20.93
C ASP A 391 1.92 -51.14 -21.21
N GLY A 392 2.61 -50.41 -20.33
CA GLY A 392 2.86 -48.98 -20.43
C GLY A 392 1.79 -48.10 -19.79
N PHE A 393 0.71 -48.67 -19.25
CA PHE A 393 -0.26 -47.89 -18.46
C PHE A 393 0.37 -47.42 -17.14
N TYR A 394 -0.04 -46.25 -16.66
CA TYR A 394 0.39 -45.77 -15.35
C TYR A 394 -0.70 -45.01 -14.60
N VAL A 395 -0.59 -45.03 -13.29
CA VAL A 395 -1.36 -44.18 -12.38
C VAL A 395 -0.40 -43.55 -11.39
N ASP A 396 -0.52 -42.25 -11.21
CA ASP A 396 0.24 -41.49 -10.24
C ASP A 396 -0.71 -40.75 -9.29
N ALA A 397 -0.39 -40.77 -8.01
CA ALA A 397 -1.17 -40.11 -6.97
C ALA A 397 -0.26 -39.34 -6.03
N LEU A 398 -0.65 -38.11 -5.70
CA LEU A 398 0.03 -37.22 -4.75
C LEU A 398 -0.97 -36.73 -3.71
N ILE A 399 -0.55 -36.76 -2.44
CA ILE A 399 -1.15 -35.96 -1.37
C ILE A 399 -0.09 -35.05 -0.78
N LYS A 400 -0.41 -33.77 -0.60
CA LYS A 400 0.54 -32.79 -0.05
C LYS A 400 -0.20 -31.81 0.86
N ALA A 401 0.46 -31.47 1.97
CA ALA A 401 0.02 -30.47 2.93
C ALA A 401 0.97 -29.27 2.89
N ASN A 402 0.40 -28.07 2.97
CA ASN A 402 1.11 -26.80 2.89
C ASN A 402 0.82 -25.94 4.12
N ARG A 403 1.84 -25.21 4.56
CA ARG A 403 1.73 -24.04 5.42
C ARG A 403 2.15 -22.82 4.60
N PHE A 404 1.22 -21.91 4.35
CA PHE A 404 1.48 -20.66 3.65
C PHE A 404 1.59 -19.53 4.67
N GLN A 405 2.69 -18.78 4.61
CA GLN A 405 2.84 -17.51 5.30
C GLN A 405 2.66 -16.41 4.27
N ASN A 406 1.70 -15.54 4.50
CA ASN A 406 1.29 -14.51 3.56
C ASN A 406 1.55 -13.16 4.21
N SER A 407 2.12 -12.22 3.46
CA SER A 407 2.35 -10.85 3.93
C SER A 407 2.08 -9.84 2.82
N SER A 408 1.62 -8.66 3.20
CA SER A 408 1.39 -7.51 2.32
C SER A 408 2.23 -6.31 2.74
N ASP A 409 2.74 -5.58 1.75
CA ASP A 409 3.31 -4.23 1.88
C ASP A 409 2.61 -3.36 0.85
N VAL A 410 1.61 -2.61 1.33
CA VAL A 410 0.72 -1.77 0.54
C VAL A 410 1.28 -0.36 0.49
N MET A 411 1.44 0.18 -0.70
CA MET A 411 1.70 1.60 -0.91
C MET A 411 0.37 2.29 -1.11
N MET A 412 -0.08 3.05 -0.11
CA MET A 412 -1.34 3.79 -0.19
C MET A 412 -1.16 5.06 -1.03
N ARG A 413 -2.27 5.65 -1.50
CA ARG A 413 -2.23 6.77 -2.46
C ARG A 413 -1.69 8.09 -1.89
N ASP A 414 -1.66 8.24 -0.58
CA ASP A 414 -1.05 9.37 0.14
C ASP A 414 0.48 9.21 0.28
N GLY A 415 1.03 8.05 -0.11
CA GLY A 415 2.45 7.73 -0.03
C GLY A 415 2.85 7.00 1.26
N GLU A 416 1.91 6.81 2.18
CA GLU A 416 2.14 6.02 3.39
C GLU A 416 2.04 4.52 3.10
N LYS A 417 2.62 3.72 3.98
CA LYS A 417 2.63 2.25 3.85
C LYS A 417 1.66 1.61 4.83
N SER A 418 1.04 0.52 4.39
CA SER A 418 0.25 -0.36 5.24
C SER A 418 0.68 -1.81 5.10
N LYS A 419 0.63 -2.58 6.18
CA LYS A 419 1.09 -3.97 6.25
C LYS A 419 0.07 -4.86 6.93
N GLY A 420 0.06 -6.13 6.53
CA GLY A 420 -0.68 -7.20 7.20
C GLY A 420 -0.06 -8.55 6.88
N ASP A 421 -0.15 -9.49 7.83
CA ASP A 421 0.35 -10.84 7.68
C ASP A 421 -0.62 -11.88 8.26
N TYR A 422 -0.64 -13.07 7.64
CA TYR A 422 -1.44 -14.19 8.13
C TYR A 422 -0.85 -15.53 7.70
N VAL A 423 -1.21 -16.58 8.44
CA VAL A 423 -0.80 -17.96 8.14
C VAL A 423 -2.04 -18.81 7.90
N ASN A 424 -2.06 -19.54 6.80
CA ASN A 424 -3.09 -20.55 6.56
C ASN A 424 -2.49 -21.88 6.11
N HIS A 425 -3.31 -22.91 6.21
CA HIS A 425 -2.94 -24.28 5.90
C HIS A 425 -3.78 -24.80 4.75
N GLY A 426 -3.15 -25.60 3.89
CA GLY A 426 -3.83 -26.25 2.78
C GLY A 426 -3.49 -27.72 2.68
N VAL A 427 -4.40 -28.49 2.11
CA VAL A 427 -4.19 -29.88 1.70
C VAL A 427 -4.67 -30.01 0.27
N GLY A 428 -3.90 -30.71 -0.56
CA GLY A 428 -4.34 -31.06 -1.90
C GLY A 428 -4.00 -32.47 -2.28
N VAL A 429 -4.75 -32.97 -3.26
CA VAL A 429 -4.66 -34.32 -3.80
C VAL A 429 -4.63 -34.22 -5.32
N SER A 430 -3.74 -34.95 -5.96
CA SER A 430 -3.67 -35.07 -7.42
C SER A 430 -3.64 -36.53 -7.81
N VAL A 431 -4.38 -36.89 -8.87
CA VAL A 431 -4.33 -38.21 -9.49
C VAL A 431 -4.19 -38.02 -11.00
N GLU A 432 -3.19 -38.66 -11.59
CA GLU A 432 -2.96 -38.72 -13.03
C GLU A 432 -2.99 -40.16 -13.50
N ALA A 433 -3.58 -40.41 -14.66
CA ALA A 433 -3.50 -41.68 -15.35
C ALA A 433 -3.17 -41.47 -16.82
N GLY A 434 -2.33 -42.34 -17.37
CA GLY A 434 -1.90 -42.24 -18.76
C GLY A 434 -1.36 -43.56 -19.30
N LYS A 435 -0.98 -43.56 -20.57
CA LYS A 435 -0.41 -44.74 -21.21
C LYS A 435 0.75 -44.39 -22.12
N HIS A 436 1.90 -45.00 -21.90
CA HIS A 436 3.05 -44.92 -22.79
C HIS A 436 2.86 -45.84 -23.98
N ILE A 437 2.72 -45.27 -25.18
CA ILE A 437 2.53 -46.03 -26.42
C ILE A 437 3.81 -45.89 -27.26
N LYS A 438 4.56 -46.99 -27.38
CA LYS A 438 5.73 -47.06 -28.26
C LYS A 438 5.28 -47.14 -29.72
N LEU A 439 5.94 -46.37 -30.57
CA LEU A 439 5.75 -46.30 -32.01
C LEU A 439 7.05 -46.72 -32.72
N ASP A 440 6.99 -46.86 -34.04
CA ASP A 440 8.16 -47.15 -34.87
C ASP A 440 9.25 -46.06 -34.72
N ASP A 441 10.49 -46.40 -35.09
CA ASP A 441 11.64 -45.48 -35.07
C ASP A 441 11.93 -44.81 -33.69
N GLN A 442 11.58 -45.50 -32.60
CA GLN A 442 11.75 -45.06 -31.21
C GLN A 442 10.92 -43.82 -30.83
N TRP A 443 9.87 -43.53 -31.60
CA TRP A 443 8.88 -42.54 -31.22
C TRP A 443 7.95 -43.08 -30.14
N PHE A 444 7.36 -42.17 -29.37
CA PHE A 444 6.32 -42.51 -28.42
C PHE A 444 5.27 -41.42 -28.33
N VAL A 445 4.06 -41.83 -27.93
CA VAL A 445 2.98 -40.93 -27.56
C VAL A 445 2.41 -41.34 -26.21
N GLU A 446 2.09 -40.34 -25.38
CA GLU A 446 1.56 -40.55 -24.04
C GLU A 446 0.34 -39.67 -23.81
N PRO A 447 -0.88 -40.16 -24.11
CA PRO A 447 -2.09 -39.53 -23.63
C PRO A 447 -2.20 -39.67 -22.10
N PHE A 448 -2.71 -38.61 -21.45
CA PHE A 448 -2.95 -38.60 -20.01
C PHE A 448 -4.19 -37.78 -19.64
N ALA A 449 -4.74 -38.09 -18.47
CA ALA A 449 -5.77 -37.32 -17.79
C ALA A 449 -5.39 -37.15 -16.31
N GLN A 450 -5.66 -35.97 -15.76
CA GLN A 450 -5.32 -35.62 -14.38
C GLN A 450 -6.49 -34.87 -13.73
N VAL A 451 -6.71 -35.15 -12.44
CA VAL A 451 -7.61 -34.37 -11.58
C VAL A 451 -6.85 -33.96 -10.33
N THR A 452 -6.93 -32.68 -9.98
CA THR A 452 -6.30 -32.11 -8.79
C THR A 452 -7.34 -31.36 -7.98
N GLY A 453 -7.44 -31.67 -6.69
CA GLY A 453 -8.23 -30.92 -5.71
C GLY A 453 -7.32 -30.25 -4.69
N LEU A 454 -7.64 -29.00 -4.33
CA LEU A 454 -6.96 -28.23 -3.30
C LEU A 454 -7.99 -27.60 -2.37
N TRP A 455 -7.75 -27.72 -1.07
CA TRP A 455 -8.52 -27.09 -0.01
C TRP A 455 -7.60 -26.29 0.88
N VAL A 456 -7.79 -24.98 0.93
CA VAL A 456 -7.02 -24.06 1.79
C VAL A 456 -7.96 -23.39 2.76
N GLY A 457 -7.63 -23.46 4.05
CA GLY A 457 -8.41 -22.86 5.11
C GLY A 457 -8.49 -21.33 4.96
N GLY A 458 -9.70 -20.80 5.18
CA GLY A 458 -9.91 -19.37 5.34
C GLY A 458 -9.17 -18.80 6.56
N GLN A 459 -8.95 -17.49 6.56
CA GLN A 459 -8.38 -16.73 7.67
C GLN A 459 -8.99 -15.34 7.70
N ASP A 460 -9.00 -14.78 8.90
CA ASP A 460 -9.29 -13.38 9.16
C ASP A 460 -7.96 -12.70 9.53
N TYR A 461 -7.70 -11.52 8.98
CA TYR A 461 -6.54 -10.71 9.33
C TYR A 461 -6.83 -9.22 9.13
N ASP A 462 -6.09 -8.41 9.86
CA ASP A 462 -6.19 -6.96 9.81
C ASP A 462 -4.92 -6.37 9.20
N LEU A 463 -5.06 -5.27 8.46
CA LEU A 463 -3.94 -4.41 8.11
C LEU A 463 -3.76 -3.33 9.18
N ASP A 464 -2.56 -2.78 9.30
CA ASP A 464 -2.23 -1.68 10.23
C ASP A 464 -2.93 -0.35 9.91
N ASN A 465 -3.65 -0.25 8.79
CA ASN A 465 -4.55 0.86 8.48
C ASN A 465 -6.01 0.60 8.91
N ASP A 466 -6.24 -0.41 9.75
CA ASP A 466 -7.54 -0.84 10.29
C ASP A 466 -8.48 -1.53 9.27
N MET A 467 -7.99 -1.89 8.07
CA MET A 467 -8.75 -2.71 7.13
C MET A 467 -8.89 -4.14 7.65
N GLN A 468 -10.13 -4.62 7.73
CA GLN A 468 -10.43 -5.99 8.13
C GLN A 468 -10.66 -6.86 6.90
N ALA A 469 -9.97 -7.99 6.83
CA ALA A 469 -10.04 -8.89 5.69
C ALA A 469 -10.31 -10.32 6.13
N SER A 470 -11.29 -10.97 5.52
CA SER A 470 -11.60 -12.39 5.76
C SER A 470 -11.76 -13.16 4.46
N SER A 471 -11.31 -14.41 4.47
CA SER A 471 -11.58 -15.37 3.40
C SER A 471 -12.28 -16.60 3.96
N ASN A 472 -13.27 -17.11 3.23
CA ASN A 472 -13.93 -18.36 3.62
C ASN A 472 -13.03 -19.58 3.39
N GLN A 473 -12.37 -19.64 2.23
CA GLN A 473 -11.48 -20.70 1.78
C GLN A 473 -10.85 -20.28 0.44
N ALA A 474 -9.74 -20.93 0.07
CA ALA A 474 -9.22 -20.89 -1.30
C ALA A 474 -9.16 -22.30 -1.87
N ASN A 475 -10.28 -22.75 -2.45
CA ASN A 475 -10.40 -24.08 -3.02
C ASN A 475 -10.15 -24.08 -4.53
N SER A 476 -9.68 -25.21 -5.05
CA SER A 476 -9.51 -25.44 -6.49
C SER A 476 -9.85 -26.88 -6.85
N LEU A 477 -10.44 -27.07 -8.03
CA LEU A 477 -10.64 -28.36 -8.66
C LEU A 477 -10.24 -28.22 -10.14
N LEU A 478 -9.06 -28.73 -10.47
CA LEU A 478 -8.48 -28.67 -11.80
C LEU A 478 -8.58 -30.03 -12.49
N GLY A 479 -9.27 -30.08 -13.63
CA GLY A 479 -9.20 -31.21 -14.55
C GLY A 479 -8.26 -30.89 -15.71
N LYS A 480 -7.42 -31.85 -16.11
CA LYS A 480 -6.48 -31.69 -17.21
C LYS A 480 -6.47 -32.94 -18.09
N VAL A 481 -6.44 -32.74 -19.41
CA VAL A 481 -6.27 -33.80 -20.39
C VAL A 481 -5.23 -33.37 -21.41
N GLY A 482 -4.35 -34.26 -21.80
CA GLY A 482 -3.29 -33.89 -22.72
C GLY A 482 -2.56 -35.07 -23.31
N THR A 483 -1.55 -34.76 -24.09
CA THR A 483 -0.65 -35.74 -24.64
C THR A 483 0.77 -35.22 -24.72
N GLN A 484 1.72 -36.14 -24.63
CA GLN A 484 3.13 -35.90 -24.85
C GLN A 484 3.61 -36.76 -26.01
N VAL A 485 4.41 -36.16 -26.91
CA VAL A 485 5.04 -36.85 -28.03
C VAL A 485 6.53 -36.64 -27.92
N GLY A 486 7.30 -37.71 -28.02
CA GLY A 486 8.75 -37.64 -27.93
C GLY A 486 9.43 -38.78 -28.67
N ARG A 487 10.76 -38.77 -28.63
CA ARG A 487 11.59 -39.80 -29.26
C ARG A 487 12.72 -40.20 -28.35
N THR A 488 13.04 -41.49 -28.30
CA THR A 488 14.14 -42.01 -27.49
C THR A 488 15.41 -42.15 -28.34
N PHE A 489 16.50 -41.55 -27.88
CA PHE A 489 17.84 -41.71 -28.44
C PHE A 489 18.70 -42.48 -27.45
N ALA A 490 19.23 -43.63 -27.84
CA ALA A 490 20.21 -44.35 -27.02
C ALA A 490 21.56 -43.62 -27.03
N LEU A 491 22.22 -43.56 -25.89
CA LEU A 491 23.58 -43.04 -25.74
C LEU A 491 24.58 -44.20 -25.86
N GLU A 492 25.72 -43.96 -26.51
CA GLU A 492 26.81 -44.95 -26.65
C GLU A 492 27.34 -45.44 -25.29
N SER A 493 27.17 -44.64 -24.23
CA SER A 493 27.59 -44.91 -22.86
C SER A 493 26.60 -45.77 -22.05
N GLY A 494 25.48 -46.25 -22.62
CA GLY A 494 24.51 -47.12 -21.94
C GLY A 494 23.27 -46.43 -21.36
N GLY A 495 23.03 -45.17 -21.71
CA GLY A 495 21.86 -44.39 -21.27
C GLY A 495 20.93 -43.96 -22.41
N PHE A 496 20.10 -42.95 -22.17
CA PHE A 496 19.20 -42.40 -23.20
C PHE A 496 18.97 -40.89 -23.06
N VAL A 497 18.50 -40.27 -24.14
CA VAL A 497 17.97 -38.89 -24.16
C VAL A 497 16.61 -38.91 -24.85
N GLN A 498 15.63 -38.25 -24.24
CA GLN A 498 14.24 -38.18 -24.68
C GLN A 498 13.77 -36.73 -24.74
N PRO A 499 13.94 -36.03 -25.88
CA PRO A 499 13.22 -34.79 -26.13
C PRO A 499 11.74 -35.07 -26.37
N TYR A 500 10.89 -34.17 -25.89
CA TYR A 500 9.45 -34.25 -26.07
C TYR A 500 8.77 -32.88 -26.13
N VAL A 501 7.54 -32.90 -26.66
CA VAL A 501 6.60 -31.80 -26.65
C VAL A 501 5.31 -32.25 -25.96
N LYS A 502 4.72 -31.39 -25.15
CA LYS A 502 3.46 -31.56 -24.44
C LYS A 502 2.43 -30.59 -24.98
N VAL A 503 1.20 -31.06 -25.14
CA VAL A 503 0.02 -30.21 -25.26
C VAL A 503 -1.06 -30.70 -24.31
N ALA A 504 -1.72 -29.79 -23.59
CA ALA A 504 -2.80 -30.15 -22.69
C ALA A 504 -3.87 -29.04 -22.61
N GLY A 505 -5.12 -29.46 -22.42
CA GLY A 505 -6.21 -28.59 -22.02
C GLY A 505 -6.52 -28.79 -20.54
N ALA A 506 -6.69 -27.69 -19.81
CA ALA A 506 -7.06 -27.71 -18.40
C ALA A 506 -8.33 -26.87 -18.15
N GLN A 507 -9.10 -27.24 -17.13
CA GLN A 507 -10.30 -26.54 -16.70
C GLN A 507 -10.32 -26.44 -15.18
N GLU A 508 -10.39 -25.22 -14.66
CA GLU A 508 -10.70 -24.95 -13.25
C GLU A 508 -12.23 -24.86 -13.08
N PHE A 509 -12.76 -25.64 -12.13
CA PHE A 509 -14.19 -25.79 -11.90
C PHE A 509 -14.72 -25.03 -10.69
N VAL A 510 -13.86 -24.63 -9.75
CA VAL A 510 -14.30 -23.91 -8.54
C VAL A 510 -14.54 -22.44 -8.83
N THR A 511 -15.73 -21.96 -8.48
CA THR A 511 -16.15 -20.55 -8.62
C THR A 511 -16.53 -19.89 -7.28
N ALA A 512 -16.49 -20.64 -6.17
CA ALA A 512 -17.13 -20.27 -4.90
C ALA A 512 -16.17 -19.70 -3.83
N ASN A 513 -14.96 -19.27 -4.22
CA ASN A 513 -14.04 -18.61 -3.30
C ASN A 513 -14.49 -17.16 -3.09
N ARG A 514 -14.59 -16.75 -1.83
CA ARG A 514 -15.11 -15.43 -1.45
C ARG A 514 -14.13 -14.75 -0.51
N VAL A 515 -13.91 -13.47 -0.78
CA VAL A 515 -13.19 -12.56 0.09
C VAL A 515 -14.19 -11.55 0.62
N THR A 516 -14.12 -11.23 1.90
CA THR A 516 -14.86 -10.10 2.48
C THR A 516 -13.83 -9.10 2.99
N ILE A 517 -13.97 -7.85 2.58
CA ILE A 517 -13.14 -6.72 3.03
C ILE A 517 -14.08 -5.78 3.72
N ASN A 518 -13.84 -5.51 5.00
CA ASN A 518 -14.80 -4.88 5.90
C ASN A 518 -16.17 -5.60 5.76
N ASP A 519 -17.20 -4.93 5.24
CA ASP A 519 -18.52 -5.53 4.97
C ASP A 519 -18.79 -5.84 3.47
N ASN A 520 -17.81 -5.58 2.59
CA ASN A 520 -17.93 -5.77 1.15
C ASN A 520 -17.46 -7.15 0.70
N ARG A 521 -18.28 -7.83 -0.11
CA ARG A 521 -18.00 -9.19 -0.58
C ARG A 521 -17.51 -9.19 -2.03
N PHE A 522 -16.40 -9.87 -2.25
CA PHE A 522 -15.77 -10.06 -3.55
C PHE A 522 -15.71 -11.54 -3.92
N SER A 523 -15.98 -11.85 -5.18
CA SER A 523 -15.71 -13.16 -5.76
C SER A 523 -14.26 -13.23 -6.23
N ASN A 524 -13.58 -14.31 -5.86
CA ASN A 524 -12.22 -14.58 -6.29
C ASN A 524 -12.22 -15.82 -7.19
N ASP A 525 -12.55 -15.63 -8.47
CA ASP A 525 -12.87 -16.71 -9.40
C ASP A 525 -11.72 -17.00 -10.37
N LEU A 526 -11.02 -18.12 -10.13
CA LEU A 526 -9.96 -18.62 -11.01
C LEU A 526 -10.45 -19.59 -12.08
N SER A 527 -11.77 -19.82 -12.17
CA SER A 527 -12.39 -20.75 -13.10
C SER A 527 -12.11 -20.40 -14.55
N GLY A 528 -12.13 -21.42 -15.40
CA GLY A 528 -11.97 -21.26 -16.83
C GLY A 528 -11.02 -22.27 -17.45
N SER A 529 -11.09 -22.32 -18.78
CA SER A 529 -10.26 -23.20 -19.60
C SER A 529 -8.90 -22.58 -19.86
N ARG A 530 -7.88 -23.43 -19.95
CA ARG A 530 -6.50 -23.07 -20.23
C ARG A 530 -5.91 -24.05 -21.24
N LEU A 531 -5.07 -23.54 -22.14
CA LEU A 531 -4.26 -24.34 -23.04
C LEU A 531 -2.81 -24.27 -22.56
N GLU A 532 -2.20 -25.44 -22.39
CA GLU A 532 -0.80 -25.60 -22.00
C GLU A 532 -0.01 -26.19 -23.16
N VAL A 533 1.16 -25.61 -23.43
CA VAL A 533 2.15 -26.14 -24.36
C VAL A 533 3.49 -26.16 -23.64
N GLY A 534 4.20 -27.28 -23.72
CA GLY A 534 5.51 -27.40 -23.10
C GLY A 534 6.47 -28.21 -23.94
N THR A 535 7.75 -28.07 -23.65
CA THR A 535 8.81 -28.91 -24.22
C THR A 535 9.80 -29.26 -23.13
N GLY A 536 10.39 -30.43 -23.24
CA GLY A 536 11.36 -30.87 -22.26
C GLY A 536 12.29 -31.93 -22.81
N VAL A 537 13.30 -32.25 -22.01
CA VAL A 537 14.26 -33.31 -22.26
C VAL A 537 14.45 -34.08 -20.97
N ALA A 538 14.30 -35.40 -21.03
CA ALA A 538 14.73 -36.31 -19.98
C ALA A 538 15.95 -37.11 -20.45
N ALA A 539 16.94 -37.32 -19.59
CA ALA A 539 18.15 -38.04 -19.93
C ALA A 539 18.61 -38.95 -18.78
N GLN A 540 18.96 -40.19 -19.12
CA GLN A 540 19.73 -41.07 -18.26
C GLN A 540 21.19 -40.97 -18.67
N LEU A 541 22.00 -40.30 -17.84
CA LEU A 541 23.41 -40.03 -18.14
C LEU A 541 24.31 -41.20 -17.74
N THR A 542 23.94 -41.91 -16.67
CA THR A 542 24.59 -43.13 -16.18
C THR A 542 23.53 -44.10 -15.66
N ASP A 543 23.93 -45.30 -15.25
CA ASP A 543 23.01 -46.27 -14.64
C ASP A 543 22.31 -45.73 -13.37
N VAL A 544 22.93 -44.77 -12.68
CA VAL A 544 22.44 -44.22 -11.41
C VAL A 544 21.99 -42.76 -11.47
N LEU A 545 22.27 -42.03 -12.55
CA LEU A 545 22.02 -40.59 -12.64
C LEU A 545 21.09 -40.24 -13.79
N GLN A 546 20.00 -39.55 -13.45
CA GLN A 546 19.01 -39.02 -14.39
C GLN A 546 18.79 -37.53 -14.18
N VAL A 547 18.53 -36.82 -15.28
CA VAL A 547 18.30 -35.38 -15.30
C VAL A 547 17.14 -35.06 -16.24
N HIS A 548 16.31 -34.11 -15.87
CA HIS A 548 15.29 -33.54 -16.75
C HIS A 548 15.24 -32.02 -16.69
N ALA A 549 14.78 -31.42 -17.78
CA ALA A 549 14.48 -30.00 -17.86
C ALA A 549 13.23 -29.75 -18.73
N ASP A 550 12.37 -28.84 -18.29
CA ASP A 550 11.13 -28.48 -18.95
C ASP A 550 10.95 -26.96 -19.04
N LEU A 551 10.32 -26.54 -20.14
CA LEU A 551 9.81 -25.20 -20.35
C LEU A 551 8.32 -25.30 -20.69
N ASP A 552 7.49 -24.58 -19.94
CA ASP A 552 6.03 -24.57 -20.07
C ASP A 552 5.50 -23.16 -20.35
N TYR A 553 4.52 -23.08 -21.24
CA TYR A 553 3.67 -21.92 -21.50
C TYR A 553 2.21 -22.33 -21.31
N MET A 554 1.42 -21.46 -20.67
CA MET A 554 -0.01 -21.66 -20.52
C MET A 554 -0.74 -20.36 -20.84
N ASN A 555 -1.86 -20.45 -21.54
CA ASN A 555 -2.75 -19.31 -21.76
C ASN A 555 -4.20 -19.67 -21.44
N GLY A 556 -4.89 -18.76 -20.77
CA GLY A 556 -6.28 -18.90 -20.37
C GLY A 556 -6.92 -17.54 -20.12
N ARG A 557 -8.23 -17.52 -19.84
CA ARG A 557 -8.98 -16.27 -19.66
C ARG A 557 -8.55 -15.48 -18.41
N ASN A 558 -8.33 -16.19 -17.30
CA ASN A 558 -8.05 -15.56 -16.00
C ASN A 558 -6.57 -15.68 -15.58
N ILE A 559 -5.84 -16.64 -16.18
CA ILE A 559 -4.45 -16.94 -15.84
C ILE A 559 -3.66 -17.21 -17.13
N GLU A 560 -2.56 -16.52 -17.28
CA GLU A 560 -1.51 -16.79 -18.26
C GLU A 560 -0.22 -17.16 -17.50
N GLN A 561 0.48 -18.19 -17.95
CA GLN A 561 1.86 -18.50 -17.53
C GLN A 561 2.78 -18.26 -18.72
N PRO A 562 3.36 -17.05 -18.87
CA PRO A 562 4.26 -16.76 -19.99
C PRO A 562 5.50 -17.66 -20.00
N TRP A 563 5.94 -18.13 -18.84
CA TRP A 563 7.00 -19.12 -18.72
C TRP A 563 6.90 -19.86 -17.39
N GLY A 564 7.24 -21.15 -17.42
CA GLY A 564 7.58 -21.97 -16.27
C GLY A 564 8.76 -22.85 -16.61
N VAL A 565 9.72 -22.94 -15.71
CA VAL A 565 10.95 -23.71 -15.89
C VAL A 565 11.09 -24.70 -14.75
N ASN A 566 11.43 -25.94 -15.09
CA ASN A 566 11.67 -27.01 -14.14
C ASN A 566 12.98 -27.70 -14.48
N VAL A 567 13.81 -27.95 -13.46
CA VAL A 567 15.03 -28.73 -13.60
C VAL A 567 15.11 -29.71 -12.45
N GLY A 568 15.27 -30.99 -12.77
CA GLY A 568 15.35 -32.05 -11.77
C GLY A 568 16.51 -32.99 -11.98
N LEU A 569 16.96 -33.57 -10.87
CA LEU A 569 18.03 -34.55 -10.81
C LEU A 569 17.58 -35.70 -9.91
N ARG A 570 17.81 -36.93 -10.38
CA ARG A 570 17.51 -38.16 -9.66
C ARG A 570 18.74 -39.05 -9.58
N TYR A 571 18.96 -39.59 -8.39
CA TYR A 571 19.99 -40.59 -8.10
C TYR A 571 19.34 -41.90 -7.67
N ASN A 572 19.62 -42.98 -8.40
CA ASN A 572 19.12 -44.33 -8.14
C ASN A 572 20.16 -45.14 -7.32
N TRP A 573 19.70 -46.05 -6.46
CA TRP A 573 20.56 -46.95 -5.67
C TRP A 573 20.06 -48.40 -5.62
#